data_AF-A0A0T7BZT5-F1
#
_entry.id   AF-A0A0T7BZT5-F1
#
_cell.length_a   1.000
_cell.length_b   1.000
_cell.length_c   1.000
_cell.angle_alpha   90.00
_cell.angle_beta   90.00
_cell.angle_gamma   90.00
#
_symmetry.space_group_name_H-M   'P 1'
#
loop_
_entity.id
_entity.type
_entity.pdbx_description
1 polymer ?
#
loop_
_entity_poly.entity_id
_entity_poly.type
_entity_poly.pdbx_seq_one_letter_code
_entity_poly.pdbx_strand_id
1 'polypeptide(L)'
;MSNPPTTESQIPTVNWQNTRLPDWNQITFSNMPAISEPGSFQAPKNVVDKLGYNPSRSWNTGQKPDSFTMLGDFQDSLKLQNFSLTDISQITNSDLDKISLDNFGVIKLQTLDSLVKAIPELTDYPVSQVKPIFDLLTQNLSTSFDTNQTIGNLLKQSSHLGKLSFDSLDLKPYNLGSIPNLIATPVASFDKWQGVYISEIPGLNKVPFSQFPNPINPVGTEVGIVDVAFATDEQKRNRTISGSNKEGFAVPCEKDCAHTELSGSPAVHGKAWISGKYQLVKGGRGILGSVNGGKEPTGRNLFGDAFKVAVWDVSEVDGMISQSLFFRVCMRNNFVDLGCTPYFIGPVPFMNYKEKEPIFLGSIDSNRNSISNPIGLKSSGFRFNNSPITSSKNKNVVANLIPASKENCKNMHVSGANVDALSSALSNTQNNYSFVGNYVCDSSGNCGRAIGAMQLMSLNPDVRKIIANKAGGQEFLTKLDSGEQITGEAMTQYFSPSEQQTLIESQLDSLLSTASQQIDPTTGKNFTGDRLIERAAQMQFAGTNIVIDSQAINPSDVKTVKEYGEKAKTKYTQNLQSMNCL
;
A
#
# COMPACT_ATOMS: atom_id res chain seq x y z
N MET A 1 -9.58 4.40 49.93
CA MET A 1 -10.81 4.62 49.16
C MET A 1 -10.48 4.27 47.72
N SER A 2 -10.87 3.08 47.31
CA SER A 2 -10.60 2.55 45.97
C SER A 2 -11.57 3.24 45.00
N ASN A 3 -11.05 3.93 43.99
CA ASN A 3 -11.89 4.41 42.90
C ASN A 3 -12.66 3.21 42.30
N PRO A 4 -13.95 3.36 41.97
CA PRO A 4 -14.66 2.31 41.24
C PRO A 4 -13.94 2.03 39.92
N PRO A 5 -13.96 0.79 39.41
CA PRO A 5 -13.45 0.51 38.07
C PRO A 5 -14.24 1.40 37.10
N THR A 6 -13.56 2.26 36.36
CA THR A 6 -14.13 2.91 35.19
C THR A 6 -14.70 1.81 34.30
N THR A 7 -16.02 1.80 34.10
CA THR A 7 -16.70 0.89 33.19
C THR A 7 -15.98 0.92 31.84
N GLU A 8 -15.21 -0.13 31.57
CA GLU A 8 -14.44 -0.29 30.36
C GLU A 8 -15.42 -0.30 29.19
N SER A 9 -15.33 0.69 28.30
CA SER A 9 -16.25 0.81 27.17
C SER A 9 -16.12 -0.43 26.29
N GLN A 10 -17.09 -1.32 26.38
CA GLN A 10 -17.10 -2.57 25.63
C GLN A 10 -17.15 -2.28 24.13
N ILE A 11 -16.26 -2.91 23.34
CA ILE A 11 -16.28 -2.82 21.87
C ILE A 11 -17.62 -3.36 21.36
N PRO A 12 -18.39 -2.58 20.57
CA PRO A 12 -19.59 -3.07 19.92
C PRO A 12 -19.28 -4.27 19.02
N THR A 13 -20.14 -5.29 19.04
CA THR A 13 -19.92 -6.52 18.23
C THR A 13 -21.20 -6.96 17.52
N VAL A 14 -21.01 -7.70 16.42
CA VAL A 14 -22.05 -8.42 15.68
C VAL A 14 -21.73 -9.91 15.65
N ASN A 15 -22.77 -10.74 15.65
CA ASN A 15 -22.63 -12.18 15.49
C ASN A 15 -22.27 -12.53 14.03
N TRP A 16 -21.25 -13.37 13.85
CA TRP A 16 -20.77 -13.81 12.55
C TRP A 16 -20.19 -15.22 12.66
N GLN A 17 -20.72 -16.19 11.89
CA GLN A 17 -20.28 -17.60 11.89
C GLN A 17 -20.07 -18.20 13.29
N ASN A 18 -21.05 -18.00 14.18
CA ASN A 18 -21.02 -18.42 15.58
C ASN A 18 -19.94 -17.78 16.46
N THR A 19 -19.16 -16.81 15.96
CA THR A 19 -18.28 -15.95 16.77
C THR A 19 -18.79 -14.51 16.78
N ARG A 20 -18.13 -13.65 17.55
CA ARG A 20 -18.36 -12.20 17.57
C ARG A 20 -17.26 -11.50 16.78
N LEU A 21 -17.68 -10.59 15.90
CA LEU A 21 -16.79 -9.64 15.24
C LEU A 21 -17.08 -8.22 15.71
N PRO A 22 -16.10 -7.31 15.69
CA PRO A 22 -16.33 -5.90 15.95
C PRO A 22 -17.35 -5.33 14.96
N ASP A 23 -18.30 -4.53 15.46
CA ASP A 23 -19.28 -3.84 14.62
C ASP A 23 -18.67 -2.53 14.08
N TRP A 24 -18.05 -2.61 12.91
CA TRP A 24 -17.42 -1.45 12.27
C TRP A 24 -18.40 -0.33 11.89
N ASN A 25 -19.72 -0.56 11.92
CA ASN A 25 -20.71 0.51 11.77
C ASN A 25 -20.90 1.33 13.03
N GLN A 26 -20.53 0.79 14.19
CA GLN A 26 -20.65 1.45 15.48
C GLN A 26 -19.30 1.87 16.04
N ILE A 27 -18.18 1.44 15.47
CA ILE A 27 -16.84 1.79 15.93
C ILE A 27 -16.31 2.98 15.15
N THR A 28 -15.87 4.00 15.87
CA THR A 28 -15.23 5.23 15.37
C THR A 28 -13.95 5.48 16.17
N PHE A 29 -13.06 6.34 15.69
CA PHE A 29 -11.87 6.67 16.48
C PHE A 29 -12.23 7.35 17.81
N SER A 30 -13.33 8.11 17.84
CA SER A 30 -13.79 8.82 19.04
C SER A 30 -14.40 7.92 20.11
N ASN A 31 -14.85 6.71 19.78
CA ASN A 31 -15.45 5.78 20.76
C ASN A 31 -14.63 4.51 21.00
N MET A 32 -13.49 4.37 20.31
CA MET A 32 -12.50 3.35 20.66
C MET A 32 -12.01 3.51 22.11
N PRO A 33 -11.62 2.39 22.76
CA PRO A 33 -10.93 2.41 24.03
C PRO A 33 -9.68 3.27 23.98
N ALA A 34 -9.32 3.82 25.13
CA ALA A 34 -8.11 4.61 25.28
C ALA A 34 -6.88 3.72 25.40
N ILE A 35 -5.72 4.24 24.97
CA ILE A 35 -4.43 3.57 25.13
C ILE A 35 -4.09 3.41 26.62
N SER A 36 -3.61 2.23 27.00
CA SER A 36 -3.34 1.89 28.41
C SER A 36 -1.93 2.31 28.86
N GLU A 37 -1.00 2.47 27.92
CA GLU A 37 0.40 2.79 28.22
C GLU A 37 0.83 4.08 27.52
N PRO A 38 1.64 4.92 28.18
CA PRO A 38 2.22 6.09 27.55
C PRO A 38 3.34 5.68 26.60
N GLY A 39 3.70 6.58 25.69
CA GLY A 39 4.81 6.35 24.80
C GLY A 39 5.12 7.56 23.94
N SER A 40 6.16 7.42 23.14
CA SER A 40 6.56 8.47 22.22
C SER A 40 7.28 7.92 21.03
N PHE A 41 7.30 8.74 20.00
CA PHE A 41 8.02 8.51 18.77
C PHE A 41 8.66 9.83 18.34
N GLN A 42 9.99 9.84 18.24
CA GLN A 42 10.73 11.00 17.77
C GLN A 42 11.36 10.69 16.41
N ALA A 43 10.97 11.44 15.40
CA ALA A 43 11.59 11.36 14.09
C ALA A 43 12.94 12.10 14.09
N PRO A 44 13.99 11.51 13.51
CA PRO A 44 15.25 12.21 13.27
C PRO A 44 15.05 13.49 12.45
N LYS A 45 15.83 14.55 12.72
CA LYS A 45 15.68 15.84 12.04
C LYS A 45 15.78 15.72 10.51
N ASN A 46 16.71 14.92 10.01
CA ASN A 46 16.86 14.67 8.57
C ASN A 46 15.64 13.97 7.93
N VAL A 47 14.85 13.22 8.72
CA VAL A 47 13.58 12.64 8.28
C VAL A 47 12.51 13.72 8.20
N VAL A 48 12.39 14.55 9.24
CA VAL A 48 11.46 15.71 9.26
C VAL A 48 11.72 16.64 8.07
N ASP A 49 12.99 16.99 7.83
CA ASP A 49 13.39 17.88 6.74
C ASP A 49 13.04 17.30 5.36
N LYS A 50 13.16 15.97 5.17
CA LYS A 50 12.79 15.28 3.92
C LYS A 50 11.29 15.16 3.69
N LEU A 51 10.53 14.96 4.77
CA LEU A 51 9.08 14.82 4.70
C LEU A 51 8.39 16.17 4.48
N GLY A 52 8.98 17.24 5.00
CA GLY A 52 8.38 18.57 5.02
C GLY A 52 7.37 18.79 6.15
N TYR A 53 7.13 17.77 6.98
CA TYR A 53 6.28 17.79 8.16
C TYR A 53 6.91 16.97 9.29
N ASN A 54 6.48 17.20 10.53
CA ASN A 54 7.01 16.50 11.71
C ASN A 54 6.07 15.35 12.13
N PRO A 55 6.46 14.08 11.93
CA PRO A 55 5.65 12.95 12.39
C PRO A 55 5.93 12.56 13.84
N SER A 56 6.80 13.29 14.55
CA SER A 56 7.08 13.03 15.96
C SER A 56 5.85 13.30 16.82
N ARG A 57 5.66 12.48 17.86
CA ARG A 57 4.48 12.51 18.71
C ARG A 57 4.73 11.81 20.03
N SER A 58 3.94 12.15 21.02
CA SER A 58 3.86 11.44 22.29
C SER A 58 2.40 11.20 22.63
N TRP A 59 2.16 10.16 23.41
CA TRP A 59 0.85 9.85 23.94
C TRP A 59 0.93 9.45 25.40
N ASN A 60 -0.17 9.69 26.10
CA ASN A 60 -0.34 9.36 27.51
C ASN A 60 -1.46 8.34 27.66
N THR A 61 -1.39 7.55 28.73
CA THR A 61 -2.49 6.67 29.15
C THR A 61 -3.80 7.46 29.21
N GLY A 62 -4.88 6.87 28.71
CA GLY A 62 -6.21 7.49 28.68
C GLY A 62 -6.50 8.30 27.41
N GLN A 63 -5.53 8.50 26.52
CA GLN A 63 -5.76 9.12 25.21
C GLN A 63 -6.37 8.13 24.21
N LYS A 64 -7.23 8.64 23.32
CA LYS A 64 -7.88 7.86 22.25
C LYS A 64 -7.07 7.91 20.96
N PRO A 65 -7.20 6.90 20.06
CA PRO A 65 -6.39 6.81 18.86
C PRO A 65 -6.42 8.03 17.95
N ASP A 66 -7.54 8.76 17.86
CA ASP A 66 -7.64 9.99 17.06
C ASP A 66 -6.64 11.08 17.48
N SER A 67 -6.24 11.10 18.75
CA SER A 67 -5.36 12.11 19.33
C SER A 67 -3.86 11.82 19.17
N PHE A 68 -3.49 10.58 18.81
CA PHE A 68 -2.08 10.18 18.66
C PHE A 68 -1.77 9.50 17.33
N THR A 69 -2.76 9.28 16.47
CA THR A 69 -2.54 8.80 15.10
C THR A 69 -2.79 9.91 14.10
N MET A 70 -1.94 9.95 13.08
CA MET A 70 -1.98 10.95 12.01
C MET A 70 -2.59 10.37 10.75
N LEU A 71 -3.12 11.22 9.87
CA LEU A 71 -3.70 10.80 8.59
C LEU A 71 -2.71 9.96 7.76
N GLY A 72 -1.43 10.32 7.77
CA GLY A 72 -0.38 9.60 7.05
C GLY A 72 -0.19 8.14 7.49
N ASP A 73 -0.54 7.80 8.74
CA ASP A 73 -0.45 6.43 9.26
C ASP A 73 -1.40 5.48 8.52
N PHE A 74 -2.51 6.03 8.01
CA PHE A 74 -3.59 5.27 7.37
C PHE A 74 -3.74 5.53 5.87
N GLN A 75 -2.77 6.20 5.24
CA GLN A 75 -2.89 6.64 3.85
C GLN A 75 -3.11 5.50 2.85
N ASP A 76 -2.61 4.29 3.15
CA ASP A 76 -2.83 3.10 2.32
C ASP A 76 -4.00 2.26 2.83
N SER A 77 -4.13 2.16 4.16
CA SER A 77 -4.97 1.17 4.83
C SER A 77 -6.42 1.62 4.95
N LEU A 78 -6.68 2.88 5.30
CA LEU A 78 -8.05 3.42 5.42
C LEU A 78 -8.35 4.52 4.40
N LYS A 79 -7.30 5.12 3.82
CA LYS A 79 -7.38 6.19 2.81
C LYS A 79 -8.21 7.40 3.25
N LEU A 80 -8.13 7.76 4.54
CA LEU A 80 -8.92 8.83 5.16
C LEU A 80 -8.79 10.18 4.45
N GLN A 81 -7.62 10.44 3.84
CA GLN A 81 -7.33 11.65 3.08
C GLN A 81 -8.18 11.85 1.83
N ASN A 82 -8.85 10.79 1.35
CA ASN A 82 -9.71 10.88 0.17
C ASN A 82 -11.04 11.57 0.48
N PHE A 83 -11.40 11.73 1.75
CA PHE A 83 -12.54 12.54 2.14
C PHE A 83 -12.28 14.03 1.95
N SER A 84 -13.34 14.74 1.59
CA SER A 84 -13.53 16.17 1.85
C SER A 84 -14.27 16.39 3.18
N LEU A 85 -14.32 17.63 3.67
CA LEU A 85 -15.13 17.96 4.85
C LEU A 85 -16.64 17.81 4.57
N THR A 86 -17.06 17.96 3.31
CA THR A 86 -18.43 17.72 2.87
C THR A 86 -18.81 16.25 3.00
N ASP A 87 -17.92 15.32 2.61
CA ASP A 87 -18.18 13.89 2.75
C ASP A 87 -18.32 13.50 4.23
N ILE A 88 -17.41 14.01 5.06
CA ILE A 88 -17.40 13.75 6.51
C ILE A 88 -18.69 14.29 7.15
N SER A 89 -19.08 15.53 6.82
CA SER A 89 -20.24 16.17 7.43
C SER A 89 -21.56 15.48 7.05
N GLN A 90 -21.66 14.93 5.84
CA GLN A 90 -22.79 14.10 5.42
C GLN A 90 -22.91 12.81 6.24
N ILE A 91 -21.78 12.16 6.52
CA ILE A 91 -21.75 10.93 7.33
C ILE A 91 -22.08 11.23 8.80
N THR A 92 -21.49 12.29 9.35
CA THR A 92 -21.59 12.61 10.78
C THR A 92 -22.73 13.58 11.11
N ASN A 93 -23.54 13.96 10.12
CA ASN A 93 -24.61 14.95 10.21
C ASN A 93 -24.16 16.23 10.94
N SER A 94 -23.03 16.80 10.51
CA SER A 94 -22.38 17.94 11.16
C SER A 94 -22.56 19.23 10.37
N ASP A 95 -22.74 20.34 11.07
CA ASP A 95 -22.92 21.67 10.49
C ASP A 95 -21.56 22.35 10.31
N LEU A 96 -21.07 22.42 9.07
CA LEU A 96 -19.75 22.98 8.75
C LEU A 96 -19.70 24.51 8.87
N ASP A 97 -20.83 25.22 8.78
CA ASP A 97 -20.87 26.69 8.80
C ASP A 97 -20.49 27.25 10.19
N LYS A 98 -20.67 26.43 11.23
CA LYS A 98 -20.32 26.73 12.62
C LYS A 98 -18.89 26.38 12.99
N ILE A 99 -18.13 25.78 12.08
CA ILE A 99 -16.77 25.31 12.35
C ILE A 99 -15.77 26.39 11.94
N SER A 100 -14.94 26.80 12.90
CA SER A 100 -13.83 27.71 12.64
C SER A 100 -12.78 27.05 11.74
N LEU A 101 -12.13 27.86 10.89
CA LEU A 101 -11.02 27.45 10.05
C LEU A 101 -9.83 26.92 10.88
N ASP A 102 -9.63 27.43 12.10
CA ASP A 102 -8.59 26.97 13.03
C ASP A 102 -8.72 25.48 13.41
N ASN A 103 -9.95 24.94 13.34
CA ASN A 103 -10.23 23.53 13.66
C ASN A 103 -9.88 22.57 12.52
N PHE A 104 -9.59 23.08 11.32
CA PHE A 104 -9.13 22.25 10.21
C PHE A 104 -7.60 22.27 10.15
N GLY A 105 -6.96 21.41 10.93
CA GLY A 105 -5.51 21.49 11.22
C GLY A 105 -4.59 21.51 9.98
N VAL A 106 -5.07 20.98 8.85
CA VAL A 106 -4.38 21.03 7.56
C VAL A 106 -4.06 22.46 7.12
N ILE A 107 -4.93 23.44 7.42
CA ILE A 107 -4.79 24.81 6.93
C ILE A 107 -3.51 25.48 7.45
N LYS A 108 -3.10 25.18 8.69
CA LYS A 108 -1.88 25.73 9.31
C LYS A 108 -0.61 25.27 8.61
N LEU A 109 -0.69 24.13 7.91
CA LEU A 109 0.44 23.61 7.14
C LEU A 109 0.55 24.23 5.74
N GLN A 110 -0.42 25.06 5.34
CA GLN A 110 -0.47 25.64 4.00
C GLN A 110 0.26 26.97 3.91
N THR A 111 0.87 27.20 2.75
CA THR A 111 1.20 28.54 2.27
C THR A 111 0.14 29.00 1.27
N LEU A 112 0.19 30.28 0.88
CA LEU A 112 -0.69 30.79 -0.17
C LEU A 112 -0.55 29.99 -1.49
N ASP A 113 0.68 29.65 -1.91
CA ASP A 113 0.93 28.80 -3.08
C ASP A 113 0.36 27.40 -2.91
N SER A 114 0.57 26.75 -1.75
CA SER A 114 0.09 25.38 -1.56
C SER A 114 -1.44 25.31 -1.46
N LEU A 115 -2.08 26.34 -0.89
CA LEU A 115 -3.53 26.47 -0.85
C LEU A 115 -4.11 26.66 -2.26
N VAL A 116 -3.54 27.57 -3.05
CA VAL A 116 -3.97 27.79 -4.45
C VAL A 116 -3.72 26.54 -5.31
N LYS A 117 -2.65 25.78 -5.05
CA LYS A 117 -2.41 24.51 -5.71
C LYS A 117 -3.46 23.44 -5.32
N ALA A 118 -3.90 23.43 -4.07
CA ALA A 118 -4.94 22.52 -3.59
C ALA A 118 -6.33 22.89 -4.14
N ILE A 119 -6.59 24.19 -4.31
CA ILE A 119 -7.85 24.75 -4.80
C ILE A 119 -7.58 25.71 -5.97
N PRO A 120 -7.33 25.18 -7.19
CA PRO A 120 -6.92 25.99 -8.34
C PRO A 120 -7.86 27.15 -8.66
N GLU A 121 -9.17 26.98 -8.43
CA GLU A 121 -10.19 28.00 -8.67
C GLU A 121 -9.95 29.29 -7.86
N LEU A 122 -9.19 29.23 -6.76
CA LEU A 122 -8.81 30.42 -5.99
C LEU A 122 -8.03 31.45 -6.82
N THR A 123 -7.36 31.06 -7.91
CA THR A 123 -6.63 32.02 -8.76
C THR A 123 -7.52 33.07 -9.38
N ASP A 124 -8.81 32.77 -9.55
CA ASP A 124 -9.76 33.61 -10.26
C ASP A 124 -10.53 34.56 -9.32
N TYR A 125 -10.43 34.33 -8.00
CA TYR A 125 -11.07 35.20 -7.01
C TYR A 125 -10.25 36.48 -6.81
N PRO A 126 -10.91 37.66 -6.76
CA PRO A 126 -10.33 38.87 -6.22
C PRO A 126 -9.84 38.66 -4.78
N VAL A 127 -8.69 39.23 -4.43
CA VAL A 127 -8.11 39.09 -3.09
C VAL A 127 -9.11 39.52 -2.00
N SER A 128 -9.84 40.60 -2.23
CA SER A 128 -10.86 41.13 -1.31
C SER A 128 -12.02 40.17 -1.02
N GLN A 129 -12.25 39.16 -1.87
CA GLN A 129 -13.35 38.20 -1.70
C GLN A 129 -12.97 36.99 -0.85
N VAL A 130 -11.67 36.75 -0.62
CA VAL A 130 -11.20 35.62 0.21
C VAL A 130 -10.54 36.19 1.46
N LYS A 131 -11.37 36.45 2.48
CA LYS A 131 -10.96 37.21 3.67
C LYS A 131 -9.69 36.68 4.35
N PRO A 132 -9.49 35.36 4.58
CA PRO A 132 -8.25 34.87 5.17
C PRO A 132 -7.00 35.19 4.33
N ILE A 133 -7.11 35.18 3.00
CA ILE A 133 -5.99 35.54 2.10
C ILE A 133 -5.73 37.04 2.16
N PHE A 134 -6.78 37.86 2.13
CA PHE A 134 -6.66 39.32 2.27
C PHE A 134 -5.99 39.71 3.60
N ASP A 135 -6.41 39.11 4.71
CA ASP A 135 -5.85 39.42 6.03
C ASP A 135 -4.40 38.91 6.16
N LEU A 136 -4.08 37.72 5.62
CA LEU A 136 -2.71 37.21 5.55
C LEU A 136 -1.78 38.18 4.80
N LEU A 137 -2.23 38.70 3.65
CA LEU A 137 -1.46 39.66 2.85
C LEU A 137 -1.32 41.00 3.57
N THR A 138 -2.40 41.52 4.14
CA THR A 138 -2.40 42.81 4.86
C THR A 138 -1.49 42.79 6.09
N GLN A 139 -1.43 41.67 6.81
CA GLN A 139 -0.55 41.51 7.96
C GLN A 139 0.95 41.50 7.57
N ASN A 140 1.28 41.02 6.37
CA ASN A 140 2.67 40.79 5.94
C ASN A 140 3.20 41.86 4.96
N LEU A 141 2.34 42.73 4.42
CA LEU A 141 2.72 43.77 3.47
C LEU A 141 2.68 45.16 4.11
N SER A 142 3.79 45.90 4.00
CA SER A 142 3.89 47.27 4.52
C SER A 142 3.31 48.33 3.57
N THR A 143 3.03 47.97 2.32
CA THR A 143 2.50 48.88 1.28
C THR A 143 1.12 48.42 0.82
N SER A 144 0.29 49.37 0.38
CA SER A 144 -1.00 49.04 -0.24
C SER A 144 -0.80 48.20 -1.49
N PHE A 145 -1.72 47.24 -1.71
CA PHE A 145 -1.80 46.42 -2.91
C PHE A 145 -3.21 46.53 -3.48
N ASP A 146 -3.37 46.29 -4.79
CA ASP A 146 -4.71 46.23 -5.40
C ASP A 146 -5.45 45.01 -4.89
N THR A 147 -6.52 45.23 -4.13
CA THR A 147 -7.35 44.17 -3.53
C THR A 147 -8.39 43.62 -4.49
N ASN A 148 -8.65 44.30 -5.62
CA ASN A 148 -9.59 43.87 -6.64
C ASN A 148 -8.93 43.00 -7.72
N GLN A 149 -7.60 43.00 -7.80
CA GLN A 149 -6.89 42.04 -8.65
C GLN A 149 -7.11 40.61 -8.15
N THR A 150 -7.04 39.65 -9.06
CA THR A 150 -7.17 38.23 -8.70
C THR A 150 -5.94 37.71 -7.97
N ILE A 151 -6.12 36.72 -7.11
CA ILE A 151 -5.03 36.07 -6.38
C ILE A 151 -3.97 35.52 -7.35
N GLY A 152 -4.40 34.94 -8.48
CA GLY A 152 -3.49 34.43 -9.51
C GLY A 152 -2.64 35.53 -10.16
N ASN A 153 -3.21 36.70 -10.42
CA ASN A 153 -2.45 37.83 -10.98
C ASN A 153 -1.46 38.40 -9.96
N LEU A 154 -1.87 38.51 -8.69
CA LEU A 154 -0.98 38.93 -7.60
C LEU A 154 0.23 38.01 -7.47
N LEU A 155 0.02 36.68 -7.47
CA LEU A 155 1.10 35.70 -7.36
C LEU A 155 2.03 35.69 -8.58
N LYS A 156 1.52 35.98 -9.79
CA LYS A 156 2.36 36.15 -10.98
C LYS A 156 3.26 37.38 -10.87
N GLN A 157 2.75 38.48 -10.34
CA GLN A 157 3.52 39.72 -10.16
C GLN A 157 4.52 39.61 -9.01
N SER A 158 4.13 38.93 -7.92
CA SER A 158 4.89 38.84 -6.68
C SER A 158 4.91 37.40 -6.14
N SER A 159 5.65 36.53 -6.82
CA SER A 159 5.70 35.08 -6.50
C SER A 159 6.19 34.75 -5.09
N HIS A 160 6.96 35.63 -4.46
CA HIS A 160 7.43 35.44 -3.08
C HIS A 160 6.28 35.44 -2.05
N LEU A 161 5.14 36.08 -2.36
CA LEU A 161 3.95 36.11 -1.50
C LEU A 161 3.30 34.73 -1.38
N GLY A 162 3.53 33.87 -2.37
CA GLY A 162 3.10 32.48 -2.35
C GLY A 162 3.65 31.66 -1.16
N LYS A 163 4.76 32.12 -0.56
CA LYS A 163 5.40 31.48 0.61
C LYS A 163 4.82 31.90 1.95
N LEU A 164 3.90 32.87 1.98
CA LEU A 164 3.26 33.31 3.22
C LEU A 164 2.45 32.15 3.80
N SER A 165 2.69 31.86 5.08
CA SER A 165 2.11 30.71 5.80
C SER A 165 0.85 31.12 6.56
N PHE A 166 -0.20 30.30 6.47
CA PHE A 166 -1.42 30.49 7.25
C PHE A 166 -1.24 30.25 8.75
N ASP A 167 -0.16 29.59 9.18
CA ASP A 167 0.19 29.46 10.61
C ASP A 167 0.48 30.82 11.28
N SER A 168 0.83 31.84 10.48
CA SER A 168 1.10 33.19 10.98
C SER A 168 -0.16 34.04 11.23
N LEU A 169 -1.32 33.56 10.81
CA LEU A 169 -2.60 34.25 10.90
C LEU A 169 -3.44 33.66 12.04
N ASP A 170 -4.15 34.49 12.82
CA ASP A 170 -5.18 33.98 13.73
C ASP A 170 -6.38 33.51 12.91
N LEU A 171 -6.58 32.19 12.84
CA LEU A 171 -7.60 31.57 12.01
C LEU A 171 -8.96 31.43 12.69
N LYS A 172 -9.03 31.69 14.00
CA LYS A 172 -10.27 31.55 14.80
C LYS A 172 -11.44 32.39 14.27
N PRO A 173 -11.24 33.65 13.80
CA PRO A 173 -12.33 34.50 13.32
C PRO A 173 -12.98 34.03 12.02
N TYR A 174 -12.34 33.12 11.27
CA TYR A 174 -12.87 32.64 10.00
C TYR A 174 -13.58 31.30 10.18
N ASN A 175 -14.63 31.08 9.40
CA ASN A 175 -15.27 29.78 9.26
C ASN A 175 -14.70 29.03 8.04
N LEU A 176 -15.02 27.75 7.93
CA LEU A 176 -14.60 26.94 6.77
C LEU A 176 -15.09 27.50 5.42
N GLY A 177 -16.25 28.15 5.40
CA GLY A 177 -16.80 28.80 4.20
C GLY A 177 -16.10 30.10 3.77
N SER A 178 -15.18 30.63 4.60
CA SER A 178 -14.42 31.86 4.29
C SER A 178 -13.39 31.66 3.17
N ILE A 179 -13.07 30.40 2.82
CA ILE A 179 -12.27 30.04 1.67
C ILE A 179 -13.17 29.27 0.69
N PRO A 180 -13.44 29.82 -0.51
CA PRO A 180 -14.24 29.13 -1.52
C PRO A 180 -13.69 27.73 -1.84
N ASN A 181 -14.58 26.76 -2.00
CA ASN A 181 -14.29 25.35 -2.32
C ASN A 181 -13.44 24.56 -1.31
N LEU A 182 -13.05 25.15 -0.17
CA LEU A 182 -12.26 24.47 0.86
C LEU A 182 -12.91 23.17 1.34
N ILE A 183 -14.19 23.23 1.71
CA ILE A 183 -14.92 22.09 2.28
C ILE A 183 -15.19 20.95 1.30
N ALA A 184 -15.14 21.23 0.00
CA ALA A 184 -15.35 20.26 -1.08
C ALA A 184 -14.02 19.65 -1.57
N THR A 185 -12.90 20.26 -1.23
CA THR A 185 -11.57 19.80 -1.64
C THR A 185 -11.15 18.59 -0.80
N PRO A 186 -10.74 17.46 -1.42
CA PRO A 186 -10.24 16.31 -0.66
C PRO A 186 -9.01 16.68 0.17
N VAL A 187 -8.92 16.15 1.39
CA VAL A 187 -7.81 16.41 2.33
C VAL A 187 -6.44 16.10 1.70
N ALA A 188 -6.37 15.08 0.84
CA ALA A 188 -5.15 14.70 0.12
C ALA A 188 -4.57 15.79 -0.80
N SER A 189 -5.36 16.79 -1.18
CA SER A 189 -4.98 17.85 -2.12
C SER A 189 -4.11 18.92 -1.46
N PHE A 190 -4.21 19.07 -0.14
CA PHE A 190 -3.46 20.06 0.63
C PHE A 190 -2.03 19.58 0.90
N ASP A 191 -1.07 20.49 0.95
CA ASP A 191 0.31 20.06 1.23
C ASP A 191 0.45 19.53 2.67
N LYS A 192 1.31 18.53 2.85
CA LYS A 192 1.67 17.98 4.18
C LYS A 192 0.49 17.47 5.04
N TRP A 193 -0.66 17.17 4.45
CA TRP A 193 -1.83 16.63 5.15
C TRP A 193 -1.51 15.39 5.99
N GLN A 194 -0.48 14.62 5.60
CA GLN A 194 -0.06 13.40 6.29
C GLN A 194 0.31 13.63 7.76
N GLY A 195 0.77 14.84 8.11
CA GLY A 195 1.22 15.21 9.45
C GLY A 195 0.11 15.68 10.40
N VAL A 196 -1.15 15.66 9.96
CA VAL A 196 -2.29 16.14 10.74
C VAL A 196 -2.90 14.98 11.53
N TYR A 197 -3.22 15.21 12.81
CA TYR A 197 -3.91 14.21 13.64
C TYR A 197 -5.34 14.01 13.16
N ILE A 198 -5.88 12.80 13.35
CA ILE A 198 -7.27 12.53 12.99
C ILE A 198 -8.25 13.45 13.74
N SER A 199 -7.95 13.80 15.00
CA SER A 199 -8.76 14.74 15.79
C SER A 199 -8.77 16.17 15.26
N GLU A 200 -7.82 16.54 14.40
CA GLU A 200 -7.69 17.88 13.80
C GLU A 200 -8.40 18.00 12.44
N ILE A 201 -9.11 16.95 12.02
CA ILE A 201 -10.03 17.00 10.88
C ILE A 201 -11.46 17.03 11.42
N PRO A 202 -12.22 18.12 11.22
CA PRO A 202 -13.56 18.26 11.79
C PRO A 202 -14.47 17.07 11.47
N GLY A 203 -14.92 16.37 12.50
CA GLY A 203 -15.86 15.24 12.39
C GLY A 203 -15.23 13.89 12.02
N LEU A 204 -13.98 13.83 11.52
CA LEU A 204 -13.41 12.59 11.01
C LEU A 204 -13.34 11.47 12.06
N ASN A 205 -13.05 11.81 13.31
CA ASN A 205 -13.00 10.84 14.40
C ASN A 205 -14.37 10.21 14.74
N LYS A 206 -15.47 10.77 14.24
CA LYS A 206 -16.84 10.26 14.41
C LYS A 206 -17.33 9.44 13.22
N VAL A 207 -16.56 9.35 12.13
CA VAL A 207 -16.92 8.52 10.98
C VAL A 207 -16.78 7.04 11.37
N PRO A 208 -17.83 6.21 11.18
CA PRO A 208 -17.73 4.77 11.39
C PRO A 208 -16.68 4.13 10.50
N PHE A 209 -15.96 3.15 11.03
CA PHE A 209 -14.87 2.46 10.32
C PHE A 209 -15.35 1.75 9.04
N SER A 210 -16.62 1.35 8.99
CA SER A 210 -17.25 0.77 7.81
C SER A 210 -17.49 1.78 6.67
N GLN A 211 -17.49 3.08 6.97
CA GLN A 211 -17.75 4.14 6.00
C GLN A 211 -16.48 4.85 5.50
N PHE A 212 -15.29 4.42 5.92
CA PHE A 212 -14.05 4.96 5.39
C PHE A 212 -13.88 4.69 3.89
N PRO A 213 -13.07 5.49 3.15
CA PRO A 213 -12.88 5.30 1.71
C PRO A 213 -12.27 3.93 1.38
N ASN A 214 -11.49 3.37 2.31
CA ASN A 214 -11.20 1.94 2.36
C ASN A 214 -11.69 1.36 3.70
N PRO A 215 -12.89 0.76 3.74
CA PRO A 215 -13.45 0.22 4.98
C PRO A 215 -12.60 -0.90 5.57
N ILE A 216 -12.63 -1.02 6.89
CA ILE A 216 -12.04 -2.17 7.59
C ILE A 216 -12.88 -3.41 7.30
N ASN A 217 -12.20 -4.49 6.91
CA ASN A 217 -12.81 -5.77 6.58
C ASN A 217 -12.03 -6.93 7.21
N PRO A 218 -12.71 -8.01 7.65
CA PRO A 218 -12.05 -9.23 8.09
C PRO A 218 -11.17 -9.84 6.98
N VAL A 219 -9.98 -10.31 7.34
CA VAL A 219 -9.05 -10.99 6.43
C VAL A 219 -9.09 -12.48 6.72
N GLY A 220 -9.68 -13.26 5.81
CA GLY A 220 -9.90 -14.70 5.99
C GLY A 220 -11.18 -15.01 6.78
N THR A 221 -11.44 -16.29 7.01
CA THR A 221 -12.70 -16.76 7.59
C THR A 221 -12.53 -17.76 8.73
N GLU A 222 -11.30 -17.96 9.21
CA GLU A 222 -11.05 -19.00 10.20
C GLU A 222 -11.59 -18.58 11.57
N VAL A 223 -12.32 -19.50 12.21
CA VAL A 223 -12.84 -19.36 13.56
C VAL A 223 -12.35 -20.56 14.36
N GLY A 224 -11.64 -20.27 15.46
CA GLY A 224 -11.26 -21.28 16.44
C GLY A 224 -12.13 -21.20 17.68
N ILE A 225 -11.80 -22.04 18.65
CA ILE A 225 -12.32 -21.95 20.02
C ILE A 225 -11.13 -21.70 20.93
N VAL A 226 -11.27 -20.77 21.88
CA VAL A 226 -10.32 -20.62 22.98
C VAL A 226 -10.42 -21.89 23.82
N ASP A 227 -9.44 -22.79 23.73
CA ASP A 227 -9.51 -24.08 24.41
C ASP A 227 -9.04 -23.96 25.85
N VAL A 228 -7.78 -23.58 26.02
CA VAL A 228 -7.13 -23.37 27.31
C VAL A 228 -6.31 -22.09 27.28
N ALA A 229 -6.33 -21.33 28.37
CA ALA A 229 -5.49 -20.16 28.58
C ALA A 229 -4.30 -20.52 29.50
N PHE A 230 -3.07 -20.41 29.00
CA PHE A 230 -1.86 -20.71 29.77
C PHE A 230 -1.04 -19.45 30.05
N ALA A 231 -0.58 -19.31 31.30
CA ALA A 231 0.30 -18.23 31.71
C ALA A 231 1.77 -18.47 31.25
N THR A 232 2.71 -17.72 31.81
CA THR A 232 4.12 -17.69 31.39
C THR A 232 4.92 -18.95 31.72
N ASP A 233 4.40 -19.87 32.53
CA ASP A 233 5.13 -21.09 32.89
C ASP A 233 5.37 -22.01 31.68
N GLU A 234 4.57 -21.84 30.63
CA GLU A 234 4.68 -22.57 29.38
C GLU A 234 5.87 -22.17 28.51
N GLN A 235 6.44 -23.15 27.79
CA GLN A 235 7.67 -22.99 26.99
C GLN A 235 7.65 -23.81 25.70
N LYS A 236 8.61 -23.54 24.80
CA LYS A 236 8.90 -24.33 23.57
C LYS A 236 7.68 -24.65 22.70
N ARG A 237 6.84 -23.63 22.45
CA ARG A 237 5.64 -23.72 21.61
C ARG A 237 6.01 -23.50 20.15
N ASN A 238 6.08 -24.59 19.39
CA ASN A 238 6.46 -24.57 17.96
C ASN A 238 5.28 -24.50 16.98
N ARG A 239 4.07 -24.79 17.46
CA ARG A 239 2.84 -24.76 16.65
C ARG A 239 2.06 -23.50 16.99
N THR A 240 2.44 -22.37 16.41
CA THR A 240 1.81 -21.08 16.72
C THR A 240 1.04 -20.52 15.54
N ILE A 241 0.13 -19.59 15.81
CA ILE A 241 -0.53 -18.75 14.80
C ILE A 241 -0.19 -17.26 14.96
N SER A 242 0.80 -16.94 15.77
CA SER A 242 1.20 -15.56 16.08
C SER A 242 2.51 -15.19 15.38
N GLY A 243 2.64 -13.93 14.99
CA GLY A 243 3.89 -13.40 14.46
C GLY A 243 3.72 -12.02 13.86
N SER A 244 4.27 -11.81 12.66
CA SER A 244 4.20 -10.54 11.93
C SER A 244 4.11 -10.76 10.42
N ASN A 245 3.79 -9.69 9.68
CA ASN A 245 3.90 -9.71 8.22
C ASN A 245 5.34 -9.96 7.72
N LYS A 246 6.36 -9.77 8.57
CA LYS A 246 7.77 -9.88 8.20
C LYS A 246 8.36 -11.25 8.49
N GLU A 247 8.02 -11.86 9.62
CA GLU A 247 8.50 -13.20 10.00
C GLU A 247 7.48 -14.31 9.67
N GLY A 248 6.27 -13.92 9.27
CA GLY A 248 5.12 -14.83 9.15
C GLY A 248 4.38 -14.98 10.47
N PHE A 249 3.24 -15.67 10.43
CA PHE A 249 2.33 -15.85 11.56
C PHE A 249 2.40 -17.26 12.17
N ALA A 250 3.59 -17.82 12.23
CA ALA A 250 3.88 -19.10 12.89
C ALA A 250 5.24 -19.05 13.58
N VAL A 251 5.54 -17.93 14.23
CA VAL A 251 6.82 -17.75 14.92
C VAL A 251 6.79 -18.57 16.22
N PRO A 252 7.73 -19.51 16.42
CA PRO A 252 7.76 -20.34 17.63
C PRO A 252 8.06 -19.48 18.86
N CYS A 253 7.59 -19.91 20.03
CA CYS A 253 7.90 -19.30 21.31
C CYS A 253 8.76 -20.25 22.15
N GLU A 254 9.89 -19.76 22.66
CA GLU A 254 10.85 -20.61 23.39
C GLU A 254 10.63 -20.59 24.91
N LYS A 255 10.31 -19.43 25.49
CA LYS A 255 10.16 -19.20 26.94
C LYS A 255 9.07 -18.18 27.21
N ASP A 256 8.54 -18.19 28.44
CA ASP A 256 7.52 -17.26 28.92
C ASP A 256 6.31 -17.19 28.00
N CYS A 257 5.90 -18.36 27.49
CA CYS A 257 4.94 -18.47 26.39
C CYS A 257 3.51 -18.39 26.89
N ALA A 258 3.12 -17.26 27.49
CA ALA A 258 1.71 -17.03 27.79
C ALA A 258 0.90 -17.02 26.48
N HIS A 259 -0.18 -17.80 26.42
CA HIS A 259 -0.94 -18.01 25.18
C HIS A 259 -2.34 -18.54 25.44
N THR A 260 -3.16 -18.56 24.38
CA THR A 260 -4.30 -19.46 24.31
C THR A 260 -4.01 -20.61 23.35
N GLU A 261 -4.31 -21.83 23.76
CA GLU A 261 -4.41 -22.98 22.86
C GLU A 261 -5.76 -22.96 22.15
N LEU A 262 -5.77 -23.31 20.86
CA LEU A 262 -6.93 -23.21 20.01
C LEU A 262 -7.46 -24.60 19.63
N SER A 263 -8.79 -24.71 19.61
CA SER A 263 -9.50 -25.89 19.13
C SER A 263 -10.59 -25.51 18.11
N GLY A 264 -11.54 -26.40 17.84
CA GLY A 264 -12.60 -26.20 16.85
C GLY A 264 -12.23 -26.72 15.47
N SER A 265 -11.40 -25.99 14.71
CA SER A 265 -11.08 -26.38 13.33
C SER A 265 -9.78 -27.19 13.21
N PRO A 266 -9.68 -28.13 12.26
CA PRO A 266 -8.45 -28.90 12.04
C PRO A 266 -7.22 -28.03 11.71
N ALA A 267 -7.43 -26.84 11.13
CA ALA A 267 -6.35 -25.93 10.75
C ALA A 267 -5.65 -25.30 11.96
N VAL A 268 -6.34 -25.19 13.10
CA VAL A 268 -5.84 -24.51 14.31
C VAL A 268 -5.80 -25.39 15.55
N HIS A 269 -6.35 -26.60 15.49
CA HIS A 269 -6.38 -27.52 16.63
C HIS A 269 -4.98 -27.80 17.21
N GLY A 270 -4.83 -27.49 18.50
CA GLY A 270 -3.60 -27.60 19.26
C GLY A 270 -2.53 -26.58 18.86
N LYS A 271 -2.90 -25.50 18.17
CA LYS A 271 -2.00 -24.36 17.90
C LYS A 271 -2.18 -23.27 18.95
N ALA A 272 -1.08 -22.58 19.26
CA ALA A 272 -1.05 -21.50 20.22
C ALA A 272 -1.15 -20.12 19.55
N TRP A 273 -1.97 -19.22 20.08
CA TRP A 273 -1.84 -17.79 19.82
C TRP A 273 -1.06 -17.15 20.98
N ILE A 274 0.24 -16.92 20.76
CA ILE A 274 1.15 -16.39 21.79
C ILE A 274 0.82 -14.92 22.10
N SER A 275 0.95 -14.55 23.38
CA SER A 275 0.79 -13.19 23.84
C SER A 275 1.93 -12.29 23.34
N GLY A 276 1.54 -11.16 22.74
CA GLY A 276 2.43 -10.09 22.32
C GLY A 276 3.12 -9.36 23.47
N LYS A 277 2.62 -9.54 24.70
CA LYS A 277 3.18 -8.91 25.91
C LYS A 277 4.54 -9.49 26.29
N TYR A 278 4.76 -10.77 26.00
CA TYR A 278 5.98 -11.50 26.36
C TYR A 278 6.85 -11.87 25.15
N GLN A 279 6.29 -11.85 23.94
CA GLN A 279 7.04 -12.16 22.72
C GLN A 279 7.03 -11.01 21.70
N LEU A 280 8.24 -10.56 21.35
CA LEU A 280 8.47 -9.58 20.28
C LEU A 280 9.07 -10.24 19.02
N VAL A 281 8.49 -9.89 17.87
CA VAL A 281 8.89 -10.39 16.53
C VAL A 281 9.40 -9.25 15.66
N LYS A 282 10.21 -9.52 14.63
CA LYS A 282 10.61 -8.46 13.70
C LYS A 282 9.39 -7.93 12.96
N GLY A 283 9.32 -6.63 12.81
CA GLY A 283 8.27 -5.93 12.11
C GLY A 283 8.81 -4.81 11.24
N GLY A 284 7.88 -3.98 10.76
CA GLY A 284 8.18 -2.78 9.98
C GLY A 284 8.83 -3.03 8.62
N ARG A 285 8.91 -1.97 7.82
CA ARG A 285 9.44 -1.98 6.44
C ARG A 285 10.13 -0.66 6.12
N GLY A 286 11.02 -0.69 5.13
CA GLY A 286 11.81 0.48 4.74
C GLY A 286 12.76 0.93 5.86
N ILE A 287 13.18 2.19 5.79
CA ILE A 287 14.10 2.81 6.77
C ILE A 287 13.49 2.81 8.17
N LEU A 288 12.17 3.00 8.27
CA LEU A 288 11.46 2.98 9.55
C LEU A 288 11.36 1.60 10.20
N GLY A 289 11.69 0.53 9.47
CA GLY A 289 11.65 -0.84 9.97
C GLY A 289 12.65 -1.14 11.08
N SER A 290 13.55 -0.21 11.42
CA SER A 290 14.50 -0.30 12.54
C SER A 290 14.02 0.37 13.82
N VAL A 291 12.92 1.15 13.76
CA VAL A 291 12.33 1.80 14.94
C VAL A 291 11.92 0.73 15.96
N ASN A 292 12.12 1.03 17.25
CA ASN A 292 11.91 0.08 18.34
C ASN A 292 12.73 -1.22 18.19
N GLY A 293 13.98 -1.11 17.73
CA GLY A 293 14.84 -2.27 17.42
C GLY A 293 14.31 -3.12 16.26
N GLY A 294 13.38 -2.59 15.47
CA GLY A 294 12.66 -3.32 14.43
C GLY A 294 11.72 -4.39 14.95
N LYS A 295 11.26 -4.25 16.20
CA LYS A 295 10.43 -5.22 16.90
C LYS A 295 9.03 -4.69 17.19
N GLU A 296 8.07 -5.60 17.14
CA GLU A 296 6.66 -5.40 17.50
C GLU A 296 6.16 -6.61 18.31
N PRO A 297 5.10 -6.44 19.12
CA PRO A 297 4.37 -7.55 19.71
C PRO A 297 3.96 -8.60 18.66
N THR A 298 4.14 -9.87 19.01
CA THR A 298 3.60 -10.98 18.21
C THR A 298 2.07 -10.89 18.20
N GLY A 299 1.46 -11.17 17.06
CA GLY A 299 0.01 -11.02 16.90
C GLY A 299 -0.44 -11.39 15.50
N ARG A 300 -1.58 -10.84 15.05
CA ARG A 300 -2.21 -11.11 13.75
C ARG A 300 -2.84 -9.86 13.16
N ASN A 301 -2.81 -9.74 11.83
CA ASN A 301 -3.47 -8.68 11.07
C ASN A 301 -4.87 -9.13 10.62
N LEU A 302 -5.78 -9.31 11.58
CA LEU A 302 -7.12 -9.86 11.35
C LEU A 302 -8.01 -8.98 10.47
N PHE A 303 -7.74 -7.68 10.46
CA PHE A 303 -8.59 -6.65 9.85
C PHE A 303 -7.79 -5.76 8.88
N GLY A 304 -6.77 -6.35 8.26
CA GLY A 304 -5.84 -5.66 7.36
C GLY A 304 -4.72 -4.94 8.10
N ASP A 305 -4.22 -3.89 7.47
CA ASP A 305 -2.94 -3.27 7.80
C ASP A 305 -3.04 -2.02 8.69
N ALA A 306 -4.25 -1.57 9.03
CA ALA A 306 -4.47 -0.38 9.85
C ALA A 306 -3.90 -0.54 11.27
N PHE A 307 -4.04 -1.74 11.84
CA PHE A 307 -3.52 -2.10 13.15
C PHE A 307 -3.27 -3.61 13.22
N LYS A 308 -2.46 -4.03 14.19
CA LYS A 308 -2.27 -5.44 14.57
C LYS A 308 -3.12 -5.75 15.79
N VAL A 309 -3.68 -6.96 15.84
CA VAL A 309 -4.35 -7.54 17.02
C VAL A 309 -3.38 -8.51 17.70
N ALA A 310 -3.11 -8.32 18.98
CA ALA A 310 -2.30 -9.24 19.78
C ALA A 310 -3.12 -9.76 20.96
N VAL A 311 -2.97 -11.04 21.30
CA VAL A 311 -3.30 -11.51 22.66
C VAL A 311 -2.38 -10.75 23.60
N TRP A 312 -2.93 -10.16 24.66
CA TRP A 312 -2.17 -9.26 25.53
C TRP A 312 -2.07 -9.83 26.95
N ASP A 313 -3.18 -9.88 27.68
CA ASP A 313 -3.24 -10.50 29.00
C ASP A 313 -3.85 -11.90 28.92
N VAL A 314 -3.38 -12.79 29.80
CA VAL A 314 -3.85 -14.16 29.95
C VAL A 314 -4.04 -14.42 31.44
N SER A 315 -5.23 -14.90 31.82
CA SER A 315 -5.53 -15.39 33.17
C SER A 315 -5.86 -16.87 33.07
N GLU A 316 -4.92 -17.71 33.48
CA GLU A 316 -5.09 -19.17 33.54
C GLU A 316 -6.14 -19.57 34.60
N VAL A 317 -6.18 -18.86 35.72
CA VAL A 317 -7.11 -19.14 36.82
C VAL A 317 -8.57 -18.87 36.43
N ASP A 318 -8.80 -17.84 35.61
CA ASP A 318 -10.13 -17.46 35.14
C ASP A 318 -10.49 -18.09 33.79
N GLY A 319 -9.51 -18.72 33.12
CA GLY A 319 -9.64 -19.22 31.75
C GLY A 319 -9.95 -18.10 30.76
N MET A 320 -9.25 -16.96 30.85
CA MET A 320 -9.55 -15.75 30.07
C MET A 320 -8.33 -15.18 29.36
N ILE A 321 -8.57 -14.56 28.21
CA ILE A 321 -7.59 -13.75 27.49
C ILE A 321 -8.15 -12.38 27.11
N SER A 322 -7.27 -11.38 27.01
CA SER A 322 -7.56 -10.09 26.40
C SER A 322 -6.82 -9.92 25.08
N GLN A 323 -7.37 -9.09 24.21
CA GLN A 323 -6.73 -8.62 22.99
C GLN A 323 -6.49 -7.12 23.06
N SER A 324 -5.38 -6.69 22.46
CA SER A 324 -5.02 -5.28 22.30
C SER A 324 -4.67 -4.97 20.86
N LEU A 325 -4.96 -3.73 20.46
CA LEU A 325 -4.57 -3.17 19.16
C LEU A 325 -3.24 -2.44 19.28
N PHE A 326 -2.43 -2.59 18.24
CA PHE A 326 -1.18 -1.87 18.05
C PHE A 326 -1.18 -1.18 16.69
N PHE A 327 -0.91 0.12 16.68
CA PHE A 327 -0.77 0.95 15.49
C PHE A 327 0.72 1.14 15.14
N ARG A 328 0.97 1.63 13.93
CA ARG A 328 2.32 1.91 13.42
C ARG A 328 2.38 3.29 12.77
N VAL A 329 3.58 3.83 12.66
CA VAL A 329 3.83 5.08 11.93
C VAL A 329 4.24 4.73 10.50
N CYS A 330 3.58 5.34 9.52
CA CYS A 330 4.00 5.26 8.12
C CYS A 330 4.37 6.66 7.63
N MET A 331 5.58 6.84 7.11
CA MET A 331 6.03 8.15 6.65
C MET A 331 6.38 8.13 5.18
N ARG A 332 5.65 8.93 4.43
CA ARG A 332 5.92 9.19 3.02
C ARG A 332 5.21 10.45 2.57
N ASN A 333 5.73 11.01 1.50
CA ASN A 333 5.08 12.04 0.72
C ASN A 333 5.16 11.64 -0.76
N ASN A 334 4.79 12.54 -1.67
CA ASN A 334 4.77 12.25 -3.11
C ASN A 334 6.15 11.93 -3.72
N PHE A 335 7.25 12.19 -3.00
CA PHE A 335 8.62 12.06 -3.52
C PHE A 335 9.50 11.09 -2.71
N VAL A 336 9.11 10.77 -1.47
CA VAL A 336 9.90 9.98 -0.53
C VAL A 336 8.99 8.98 0.16
N ASP A 337 9.34 7.70 0.14
CA ASP A 337 8.73 6.67 0.98
C ASP A 337 9.78 6.09 1.94
N LEU A 338 9.60 6.33 3.25
CA LEU A 338 10.48 5.81 4.30
C LEU A 338 10.00 4.47 4.86
N GLY A 339 8.84 3.98 4.39
CA GLY A 339 8.20 2.76 4.84
C GLY A 339 7.33 2.98 6.08
N CYS A 340 7.28 1.96 6.94
CA CYS A 340 6.49 1.98 8.16
C CYS A 340 7.28 1.34 9.31
N THR A 341 7.07 1.84 10.51
CA THR A 341 7.59 1.23 11.73
C THR A 341 6.97 -0.15 11.95
N PRO A 342 7.53 -0.96 12.86
CA PRO A 342 6.76 -2.03 13.49
C PRO A 342 5.47 -1.50 14.14
N TYR A 343 4.50 -2.36 14.45
CA TYR A 343 3.33 -2.00 15.24
C TYR A 343 3.72 -1.85 16.71
N PHE A 344 3.96 -0.62 17.17
CA PHE A 344 4.46 -0.34 18.53
C PHE A 344 3.61 0.68 19.30
N ILE A 345 2.64 1.34 18.67
CA ILE A 345 1.76 2.30 19.34
C ILE A 345 0.57 1.53 19.92
N GLY A 346 0.62 1.25 21.21
CA GLY A 346 -0.37 0.49 21.96
C GLY A 346 0.11 0.31 23.40
N PRO A 347 -0.58 -0.51 24.21
CA PRO A 347 -1.76 -1.30 23.88
C PRO A 347 -3.03 -0.45 23.92
N VAL A 348 -3.91 -0.61 22.94
CA VAL A 348 -5.31 -0.14 23.03
C VAL A 348 -6.20 -1.35 23.30
N PRO A 349 -6.92 -1.42 24.44
CA PRO A 349 -7.80 -2.56 24.76
C PRO A 349 -8.83 -2.80 23.65
N PHE A 350 -9.18 -4.07 23.42
CA PHE A 350 -10.05 -4.45 22.32
C PHE A 350 -11.14 -5.46 22.70
N MET A 351 -10.86 -6.75 22.61
CA MET A 351 -11.84 -7.80 22.89
C MET A 351 -11.28 -8.76 23.93
N ASN A 352 -12.14 -9.24 24.82
CA ASN A 352 -11.82 -10.29 25.77
C ASN A 352 -12.45 -11.59 25.28
N TYR A 353 -11.92 -12.74 25.70
CA TYR A 353 -12.52 -14.05 25.45
C TYR A 353 -12.33 -14.95 26.66
N LYS A 354 -13.29 -15.84 26.86
CA LYS A 354 -13.19 -16.92 27.84
C LYS A 354 -12.96 -18.25 27.13
N GLU A 355 -12.36 -19.22 27.81
CA GLU A 355 -12.34 -20.61 27.37
C GLU A 355 -13.73 -21.08 26.94
N LYS A 356 -13.74 -21.93 25.90
CA LYS A 356 -14.89 -22.42 25.14
C LYS A 356 -15.60 -21.37 24.29
N GLU A 357 -15.19 -20.10 24.34
CA GLU A 357 -15.74 -19.09 23.42
C GLU A 357 -15.10 -19.22 22.03
N PRO A 358 -15.90 -19.05 20.96
CA PRO A 358 -15.41 -18.99 19.60
C PRO A 358 -14.71 -17.66 19.33
N ILE A 359 -13.55 -17.73 18.68
CA ILE A 359 -12.65 -16.59 18.42
C ILE A 359 -12.31 -16.50 16.94
N PHE A 360 -12.39 -15.29 16.38
CA PHE A 360 -12.00 -15.05 14.99
C PHE A 360 -10.47 -15.01 14.85
N LEU A 361 -9.95 -15.80 13.92
CA LEU A 361 -8.51 -15.99 13.70
C LEU A 361 -8.03 -15.46 12.34
N GLY A 362 -8.96 -15.05 11.48
CA GLY A 362 -8.66 -14.53 10.16
C GLY A 362 -8.13 -15.58 9.19
N SER A 363 -7.11 -15.24 8.41
CA SER A 363 -6.55 -16.16 7.41
C SER A 363 -5.50 -17.07 8.01
N ILE A 364 -5.79 -18.37 8.08
CA ILE A 364 -4.84 -19.40 8.54
C ILE A 364 -4.42 -20.25 7.35
N ASP A 365 -3.13 -20.26 7.01
CA ASP A 365 -2.59 -21.21 6.04
C ASP A 365 -2.23 -22.51 6.76
N SER A 366 -2.76 -23.64 6.27
CA SER A 366 -2.55 -24.95 6.87
C SER A 366 -1.16 -25.52 6.60
N ASN A 367 -0.39 -25.00 5.63
CA ASN A 367 0.74 -25.71 5.03
C ASN A 367 2.14 -25.06 5.06
N ARG A 368 2.34 -23.88 5.65
CA ARG A 368 3.66 -23.29 5.98
C ARG A 368 3.47 -21.94 6.65
N ASN A 369 4.48 -21.50 7.41
CA ASN A 369 4.59 -20.18 8.04
C ASN A 369 3.98 -19.09 7.17
N SER A 370 2.74 -18.73 7.46
CA SER A 370 1.96 -17.82 6.64
C SER A 370 2.55 -16.43 6.78
N ILE A 371 3.29 -15.97 5.77
CA ILE A 371 3.42 -14.54 5.50
C ILE A 371 2.00 -14.11 5.13
N SER A 372 1.35 -13.26 5.93
CA SER A 372 0.20 -12.56 5.36
C SER A 372 0.79 -11.60 4.33
N ASN A 373 0.58 -11.93 3.06
CA ASN A 373 0.52 -10.88 2.08
C ASN A 373 -0.75 -10.11 2.42
N PRO A 374 -0.68 -8.80 2.75
CA PRO A 374 -1.86 -8.01 2.97
C PRO A 374 -2.72 -8.14 1.72
N ILE A 375 -3.83 -8.86 1.83
CA ILE A 375 -4.86 -8.81 0.83
C ILE A 375 -5.57 -7.49 1.07
N GLY A 376 -4.96 -6.40 0.61
CA GLY A 376 -5.70 -5.25 0.13
C GLY A 376 -6.48 -5.70 -1.09
N LEU A 377 -7.53 -6.51 -0.88
CA LEU A 377 -8.53 -6.76 -1.88
C LEU A 377 -9.15 -5.40 -2.14
N LYS A 378 -8.87 -4.89 -3.34
CA LYS A 378 -9.62 -3.82 -3.97
C LYS A 378 -11.11 -4.11 -3.76
N SER A 379 -11.77 -3.32 -2.92
CA SER A 379 -13.22 -3.19 -2.95
C SER A 379 -13.57 -2.65 -4.33
N SER A 380 -14.02 -3.55 -5.20
CA SER A 380 -14.88 -3.24 -6.34
C SER A 380 -16.28 -3.69 -5.93
N GLY A 381 -17.26 -2.84 -6.19
CA GLY A 381 -18.61 -2.98 -5.68
C GLY A 381 -19.30 -4.31 -5.99
N PHE A 382 -20.35 -4.58 -5.21
CA PHE A 382 -21.51 -5.43 -5.49
C PHE A 382 -21.43 -6.37 -6.69
N ARG A 383 -21.63 -7.69 -6.49
CA ARG A 383 -22.44 -8.53 -7.42
C ARG A 383 -23.18 -9.66 -6.69
N PHE A 384 -24.48 -9.79 -6.95
CA PHE A 384 -25.36 -10.84 -6.43
C PHE A 384 -25.38 -12.10 -7.31
N ASN A 385 -25.48 -13.24 -6.60
CA ASN A 385 -26.12 -14.54 -6.90
C ASN A 385 -25.71 -15.34 -8.15
N ASN A 386 -24.80 -16.30 -7.95
CA ASN A 386 -25.06 -17.77 -7.92
C ASN A 386 -23.74 -18.52 -8.18
N SER A 387 -23.26 -19.27 -7.18
CA SER A 387 -22.23 -20.32 -7.36
C SER A 387 -22.83 -21.51 -8.11
N PRO A 388 -22.08 -22.25 -8.96
CA PRO A 388 -21.19 -23.29 -8.42
C PRO A 388 -19.86 -23.55 -9.19
N ILE A 389 -18.80 -23.77 -8.40
CA ILE A 389 -17.82 -24.87 -8.50
C ILE A 389 -16.66 -24.81 -9.56
N THR A 390 -15.45 -24.91 -8.99
CA THR A 390 -14.17 -25.56 -9.42
C THR A 390 -12.98 -24.80 -10.03
N SER A 391 -11.87 -24.96 -9.30
CA SER A 391 -10.49 -25.29 -9.69
C SER A 391 -9.56 -24.25 -10.34
N SER A 392 -8.67 -23.73 -9.48
CA SER A 392 -7.20 -23.57 -9.62
C SER A 392 -6.59 -22.99 -10.92
N LYS A 393 -5.88 -21.86 -10.79
CA LYS A 393 -4.40 -21.73 -10.87
C LYS A 393 -3.99 -20.26 -11.09
N ASN A 394 -3.12 -19.78 -10.21
CA ASN A 394 -2.14 -18.69 -10.33
C ASN A 394 -2.50 -17.41 -11.11
N LYS A 395 -2.56 -16.26 -10.43
CA LYS A 395 -2.14 -14.96 -11.00
C LYS A 395 -1.41 -14.07 -9.99
N ASN A 396 -0.19 -13.69 -10.35
CA ASN A 396 0.66 -12.68 -9.70
C ASN A 396 -0.06 -11.33 -9.64
N VAL A 397 -0.27 -10.81 -8.43
CA VAL A 397 -1.07 -9.59 -8.17
C VAL A 397 -0.24 -8.30 -8.30
N VAL A 398 1.08 -8.38 -8.46
CA VAL A 398 1.98 -7.21 -8.61
C VAL A 398 2.02 -6.69 -10.06
N ALA A 399 1.64 -7.51 -11.04
CA ALA A 399 1.53 -7.12 -12.45
C ALA A 399 0.55 -5.95 -12.71
N ASN A 400 -0.44 -5.78 -11.83
CA ASN A 400 -1.61 -4.91 -12.05
C ASN A 400 -1.51 -3.56 -11.30
N LEU A 401 -0.32 -3.17 -10.86
CA LEU A 401 -0.08 -1.93 -10.09
C LEU A 401 0.84 -0.93 -10.80
N ILE A 402 1.24 -1.22 -12.03
CA ILE A 402 1.84 -0.23 -12.93
C ILE A 402 0.68 0.31 -13.76
N PRO A 403 0.61 1.62 -14.02
CA PRO A 403 -0.38 2.13 -14.96
C PRO A 403 -0.24 1.31 -16.23
N ALA A 404 -1.31 0.63 -16.66
CA ALA A 404 -1.41 0.21 -18.04
C ALA A 404 -1.03 1.45 -18.85
N SER A 405 0.12 1.41 -19.52
CA SER A 405 0.47 2.37 -20.56
C SER A 405 -0.80 2.48 -21.38
N LYS A 406 -1.52 3.62 -21.32
CA LYS A 406 -2.89 3.78 -21.85
C LYS A 406 -3.06 2.91 -23.10
N GLU A 407 -3.59 1.69 -22.93
CA GLU A 407 -3.65 0.69 -23.99
C GLU A 407 -4.73 1.22 -24.92
N ASN A 408 -4.30 1.88 -25.98
CA ASN A 408 -5.16 2.68 -26.85
C ASN A 408 -4.97 2.33 -28.33
N CYS A 409 -4.37 1.17 -28.60
CA CYS A 409 -4.10 0.64 -29.94
C CYS A 409 -3.22 1.56 -30.82
N LYS A 410 -2.53 2.56 -30.24
CA LYS A 410 -1.81 3.57 -31.04
C LYS A 410 -0.43 3.13 -31.48
N ASN A 411 0.21 2.19 -30.78
CA ASN A 411 1.56 1.75 -31.16
C ASN A 411 1.49 0.65 -32.22
N MET A 412 1.57 1.04 -33.49
CA MET A 412 1.50 0.14 -34.64
C MET A 412 2.86 0.07 -35.32
N HIS A 413 3.42 -1.14 -35.42
CA HIS A 413 4.58 -1.41 -36.25
C HIS A 413 4.19 -1.29 -37.74
N VAL A 414 5.17 -0.97 -38.60
CA VAL A 414 4.98 -0.75 -40.04
C VAL A 414 4.38 -1.95 -40.80
N SER A 415 4.46 -3.16 -40.22
CA SER A 415 3.82 -4.37 -40.76
C SER A 415 2.31 -4.46 -40.46
N GLY A 416 1.74 -3.51 -39.72
CA GLY A 416 0.36 -3.54 -39.24
C GLY A 416 0.17 -4.31 -37.93
N ALA A 417 1.24 -4.75 -37.27
CA ALA A 417 1.16 -5.39 -35.96
C ALA A 417 1.08 -4.33 -34.84
N ASN A 418 0.07 -4.43 -33.99
CA ASN A 418 -0.04 -3.64 -32.76
C ASN A 418 1.00 -4.09 -31.71
N VAL A 419 1.93 -3.22 -31.32
CA VAL A 419 3.04 -3.55 -30.41
C VAL A 419 2.55 -3.67 -28.97
N ASP A 420 1.55 -2.90 -28.57
CA ASP A 420 0.97 -2.92 -27.22
C ASP A 420 0.31 -4.28 -26.93
N ALA A 421 -0.52 -4.76 -27.85
CA ALA A 421 -1.19 -6.05 -27.75
C ALA A 421 -0.19 -7.22 -27.75
N LEU A 422 0.91 -7.10 -28.49
CA LEU A 422 1.99 -8.11 -28.54
C LEU A 422 2.78 -8.13 -27.23
N SER A 423 3.15 -6.96 -26.73
CA SER A 423 3.76 -6.79 -25.41
C SER A 423 2.90 -7.45 -24.33
N SER A 424 1.60 -7.17 -24.30
CA SER A 424 0.66 -7.78 -23.37
C SER A 424 0.47 -9.30 -23.56
N ALA A 425 0.63 -9.81 -24.80
CA ALA A 425 0.48 -11.25 -25.10
C ALA A 425 1.66 -12.06 -24.52
N LEU A 426 2.86 -11.52 -24.65
CA LEU A 426 4.11 -12.10 -24.16
C LEU A 426 4.30 -11.89 -22.64
N SER A 427 3.76 -10.79 -22.12
CA SER A 427 3.76 -10.41 -20.71
C SER A 427 2.94 -11.34 -19.80
N ASN A 428 1.87 -11.97 -20.30
CA ASN A 428 1.00 -12.90 -19.57
C ASN A 428 1.66 -14.25 -19.17
N THR A 429 2.98 -14.32 -19.19
CA THR A 429 3.77 -15.42 -18.61
C THR A 429 4.64 -14.95 -17.43
N GLN A 430 5.03 -13.67 -17.34
CA GLN A 430 6.01 -13.18 -16.34
C GLN A 430 5.90 -11.65 -16.05
N ASN A 431 4.69 -11.12 -15.78
CA ASN A 431 4.56 -9.72 -15.31
C ASN A 431 4.92 -9.57 -13.84
N ASN A 432 6.20 -9.45 -13.60
CA ASN A 432 6.70 -8.96 -12.35
C ASN A 432 7.82 -7.94 -12.66
N TYR A 433 7.44 -6.67 -12.81
CA TYR A 433 8.38 -5.58 -13.06
C TYR A 433 9.32 -5.32 -11.88
N SER A 434 9.05 -5.92 -10.71
CA SER A 434 9.97 -5.98 -9.58
C SER A 434 10.62 -7.37 -9.45
N PHE A 435 10.59 -8.19 -10.49
CA PHE A 435 11.24 -9.50 -10.49
C PHE A 435 12.76 -9.32 -10.39
N VAL A 436 13.37 -10.10 -9.51
CA VAL A 436 14.81 -10.29 -9.46
C VAL A 436 15.05 -11.79 -9.35
N GLY A 437 15.58 -12.36 -10.42
CA GLY A 437 15.94 -13.77 -10.50
C GLY A 437 17.25 -14.06 -9.77
N ASN A 438 17.57 -15.34 -9.69
CA ASN A 438 18.84 -15.80 -9.15
C ASN A 438 20.01 -15.29 -10.00
N TYR A 439 21.12 -14.99 -9.34
CA TYR A 439 22.38 -14.74 -10.01
C TYR A 439 22.98 -16.05 -10.51
N VAL A 440 23.22 -16.15 -11.82
CA VAL A 440 23.73 -17.34 -12.49
C VAL A 440 24.83 -16.96 -13.47
N CYS A 441 25.79 -17.86 -13.67
CA CYS A 441 26.85 -17.71 -14.66
C CYS A 441 26.69 -18.77 -15.76
N ASP A 442 26.93 -18.39 -17.01
CA ASP A 442 27.03 -19.34 -18.10
C ASP A 442 28.40 -20.05 -18.14
N SER A 443 28.55 -21.05 -19.01
CA SER A 443 29.79 -21.79 -19.21
C SER A 443 30.95 -20.93 -19.74
N SER A 444 30.67 -19.72 -20.21
CA SER A 444 31.64 -18.74 -20.72
C SER A 444 32.03 -17.71 -19.65
N GLY A 445 31.52 -17.83 -18.42
CA GLY A 445 31.84 -16.94 -17.31
C GLY A 445 31.05 -15.62 -17.31
N ASN A 446 30.05 -15.47 -18.19
CA ASN A 446 29.15 -14.32 -18.13
C ASN A 446 28.13 -14.54 -17.03
N CYS A 447 28.14 -13.67 -16.03
CA CYS A 447 27.29 -13.79 -14.85
C CYS A 447 26.24 -12.68 -14.81
N GLY A 448 24.98 -13.05 -14.56
CA GLY A 448 23.88 -12.11 -14.54
C GLY A 448 22.62 -12.70 -13.90
N ARG A 449 21.56 -11.91 -13.88
CA ARG A 449 20.25 -12.35 -13.39
C ARG A 449 19.14 -11.74 -14.24
N ALA A 450 18.04 -12.46 -14.37
CA ALA A 450 16.83 -11.92 -14.96
C ALA A 450 16.23 -10.84 -14.03
N ILE A 451 15.91 -9.67 -14.56
CA ILE A 451 15.29 -8.56 -13.83
C ILE A 451 14.10 -8.00 -14.58
N GLY A 452 13.09 -7.56 -13.82
CA GLY A 452 11.93 -6.86 -14.37
C GLY A 452 10.99 -7.73 -15.22
N ALA A 453 10.08 -7.05 -15.92
CA ALA A 453 9.14 -7.67 -16.83
C ALA A 453 9.90 -8.37 -17.97
N MET A 454 9.34 -9.48 -18.46
CA MET A 454 9.95 -10.34 -19.47
C MET A 454 11.32 -10.92 -19.09
N GLN A 455 11.72 -10.83 -17.81
CA GLN A 455 12.97 -11.41 -17.32
C GLN A 455 14.20 -10.92 -18.09
N LEU A 456 14.26 -9.62 -18.38
CA LEU A 456 15.39 -8.98 -19.05
C LEU A 456 16.69 -9.29 -18.30
N MET A 457 17.70 -9.80 -19.00
CA MET A 457 18.98 -10.14 -18.35
C MET A 457 19.72 -8.87 -17.92
N SER A 458 20.25 -8.86 -16.70
CA SER A 458 21.01 -7.73 -16.12
C SER A 458 22.30 -7.39 -16.89
N LEU A 459 22.76 -8.30 -17.75
CA LEU A 459 23.88 -8.09 -18.66
C LEU A 459 23.49 -7.38 -19.97
N ASN A 460 22.20 -7.20 -20.24
CA ASN A 460 21.74 -6.53 -21.46
C ASN A 460 22.28 -5.08 -21.52
N PRO A 461 22.99 -4.68 -22.59
CA PRO A 461 23.61 -3.35 -22.70
C PRO A 461 22.63 -2.18 -22.54
N ASP A 462 21.40 -2.31 -23.05
CA ASP A 462 20.39 -1.26 -22.96
C ASP A 462 19.85 -1.12 -21.54
N VAL A 463 19.66 -2.26 -20.85
CA VAL A 463 19.30 -2.28 -19.41
C VAL A 463 20.39 -1.61 -18.59
N ARG A 464 21.66 -1.96 -18.84
CA ARG A 464 22.80 -1.37 -18.12
C ARG A 464 22.93 0.12 -18.41
N LYS A 465 22.68 0.57 -19.65
CA LYS A 465 22.70 1.97 -20.05
C LYS A 465 21.62 2.78 -19.31
N ILE A 466 20.40 2.26 -19.22
CA ILE A 466 19.29 2.91 -18.48
C ILE A 466 19.66 3.07 -17.01
N ILE A 467 20.18 2.01 -16.38
CA ILE A 467 20.58 2.02 -14.97
C ILE A 467 21.74 2.98 -14.71
N ALA A 468 22.80 2.92 -15.54
CA ALA A 468 24.01 3.71 -15.36
C ALA A 468 23.79 5.22 -15.47
N ASN A 469 22.74 5.65 -16.20
CA ASN A 469 22.40 7.07 -16.36
C ASN A 469 21.78 7.70 -15.09
N LYS A 470 21.52 6.90 -14.05
CA LYS A 470 20.97 7.40 -12.77
C LYS A 470 22.05 7.60 -11.74
N ALA A 471 21.84 8.59 -10.86
CA ALA A 471 22.69 8.80 -9.70
C ALA A 471 22.70 7.53 -8.81
N GLY A 472 23.89 7.00 -8.52
CA GLY A 472 24.05 5.72 -7.81
C GLY A 472 23.91 4.47 -8.69
N GLY A 473 23.72 4.63 -10.00
CA GLY A 473 23.45 3.55 -10.94
C GLY A 473 24.65 2.62 -11.16
N GLN A 474 25.88 3.15 -11.15
CA GLN A 474 27.09 2.34 -11.30
C GLN A 474 27.39 1.49 -10.06
N GLU A 475 27.10 2.02 -8.88
CA GLU A 475 27.16 1.28 -7.63
C GLU A 475 26.10 0.17 -7.61
N PHE A 476 24.91 0.43 -8.15
CA PHE A 476 23.87 -0.58 -8.28
C PHE A 476 24.23 -1.67 -9.31
N LEU A 477 24.86 -1.31 -10.44
CA LEU A 477 25.37 -2.30 -11.41
C LEU A 477 26.45 -3.19 -10.79
N THR A 478 27.35 -2.61 -10.00
CA THR A 478 28.36 -3.38 -9.25
C THR A 478 27.69 -4.43 -8.34
N LYS A 479 26.57 -4.09 -7.68
CA LYS A 479 25.79 -5.05 -6.86
C LYS A 479 25.08 -6.11 -7.69
N LEU A 480 24.57 -5.74 -8.86
CA LEU A 480 23.97 -6.71 -9.78
C LEU A 480 24.98 -7.77 -10.20
N ASP A 481 26.24 -7.35 -10.38
CA ASP A 481 27.36 -8.18 -10.82
C ASP A 481 28.05 -8.93 -9.66
N SER A 482 27.85 -8.55 -8.39
CA SER A 482 28.53 -9.16 -7.23
C SER A 482 27.81 -10.36 -6.62
N GLY A 483 26.70 -10.82 -7.21
CA GLY A 483 25.89 -11.91 -6.65
C GLY A 483 25.14 -11.55 -5.36
N GLU A 484 25.24 -10.29 -4.92
CA GLU A 484 24.49 -9.76 -3.77
C GLU A 484 22.98 -9.91 -3.95
N GLN A 485 22.26 -10.05 -2.83
CA GLN A 485 20.81 -10.05 -2.86
C GLN A 485 20.28 -8.65 -3.16
N ILE A 486 19.46 -8.55 -4.22
CA ILE A 486 18.84 -7.32 -4.67
C ILE A 486 17.34 -7.50 -4.58
N THR A 487 16.65 -6.58 -3.92
CA THR A 487 15.19 -6.62 -3.84
C THR A 487 14.58 -6.03 -5.10
N GLY A 488 13.34 -6.42 -5.40
CA GLY A 488 12.58 -5.87 -6.51
C GLY A 488 12.42 -4.36 -6.43
N GLU A 489 12.24 -3.83 -5.22
CA GLU A 489 12.12 -2.40 -4.95
C GLU A 489 13.41 -1.65 -5.28
N ALA A 490 14.56 -2.17 -4.83
CA ALA A 490 15.87 -1.61 -5.16
C ALA A 490 16.12 -1.63 -6.67
N MET A 491 15.72 -2.70 -7.36
CA MET A 491 15.82 -2.78 -8.82
C MET A 491 14.93 -1.76 -9.52
N THR A 492 13.68 -1.60 -9.10
CA THR A 492 12.74 -0.63 -9.71
C THR A 492 13.13 0.84 -9.51
N GLN A 493 13.94 1.15 -8.50
CA GLN A 493 14.52 2.49 -8.33
C GLN A 493 15.45 2.87 -9.50
N TYR A 494 16.23 1.90 -9.98
CA TYR A 494 17.21 2.11 -11.05
C TYR A 494 16.71 1.68 -12.44
N PHE A 495 15.71 0.80 -12.51
CA PHE A 495 15.07 0.38 -13.75
C PHE A 495 13.56 0.35 -13.57
N SER A 496 12.93 1.51 -13.76
CA SER A 496 11.51 1.71 -13.44
C SER A 496 10.60 0.96 -14.41
N PRO A 497 9.34 0.69 -14.00
CA PRO A 497 8.38 0.02 -14.88
C PRO A 497 8.14 0.71 -16.24
N SER A 498 8.15 2.05 -16.29
CA SER A 498 7.98 2.78 -17.54
C SER A 498 9.18 2.64 -18.47
N GLU A 499 10.40 2.62 -17.93
CA GLU A 499 11.62 2.39 -18.70
C GLU A 499 11.70 0.94 -19.19
N GLN A 500 11.31 -0.03 -18.35
CA GLN A 500 11.18 -1.43 -18.74
C GLN A 500 10.20 -1.58 -19.90
N GLN A 501 9.02 -0.97 -19.80
CA GLN A 501 7.99 -1.00 -20.84
C GLN A 501 8.48 -0.38 -22.15
N THR A 502 9.13 0.78 -22.08
CA THR A 502 9.71 1.45 -23.27
C THR A 502 10.75 0.58 -23.96
N LEU A 503 11.61 -0.09 -23.19
CA LEU A 503 12.61 -1.01 -23.74
C LEU A 503 11.97 -2.24 -24.38
N ILE A 504 10.95 -2.82 -23.74
CA ILE A 504 10.20 -3.96 -24.25
C ILE A 504 9.54 -3.63 -25.59
N GLU A 505 8.85 -2.49 -25.68
CA GLU A 505 8.20 -2.05 -26.92
C GLU A 505 9.22 -1.87 -28.06
N SER A 506 10.37 -1.24 -27.78
CA SER A 506 11.47 -1.08 -28.75
C SER A 506 12.04 -2.42 -29.22
N GLN A 507 12.23 -3.39 -28.32
CA GLN A 507 12.71 -4.72 -28.67
C GLN A 507 11.70 -5.49 -29.54
N LEU A 508 10.41 -5.42 -29.21
CA LEU A 508 9.37 -6.08 -29.99
C LEU A 508 9.23 -5.48 -31.39
N ASP A 509 9.37 -4.17 -31.52
CA ASP A 509 9.38 -3.48 -32.81
C ASP A 509 10.53 -3.99 -33.71
N SER A 510 11.74 -4.11 -33.15
CA SER A 510 12.91 -4.67 -33.85
C SER A 510 12.73 -6.15 -34.23
N LEU A 511 12.11 -6.95 -33.36
CA LEU A 511 11.81 -8.35 -33.65
C LEU A 511 10.77 -8.50 -34.76
N LEU A 512 9.73 -7.67 -34.78
CA LEU A 512 8.73 -7.63 -35.84
C LEU A 512 9.37 -7.23 -37.18
N SER A 513 10.23 -6.21 -37.18
CA SER A 513 11.01 -5.81 -38.36
C SER A 513 11.85 -6.97 -38.89
N THR A 514 12.61 -7.65 -38.02
CA THR A 514 13.46 -8.77 -38.41
C THR A 514 12.65 -9.97 -38.90
N ALA A 515 11.57 -10.32 -38.21
CA ALA A 515 10.70 -11.43 -38.59
C ALA A 515 10.04 -11.18 -39.96
N SER A 516 9.62 -9.94 -40.25
CA SER A 516 8.99 -9.58 -41.53
C SER A 516 9.89 -9.71 -42.76
N GLN A 517 11.21 -9.82 -42.55
CA GLN A 517 12.19 -10.04 -43.62
C GLN A 517 12.53 -11.53 -43.83
N GLN A 518 12.11 -12.41 -42.93
CA GLN A 518 12.33 -13.85 -43.06
C GLN A 518 11.24 -14.50 -43.92
N ILE A 519 11.59 -15.60 -44.60
CA ILE A 519 10.66 -16.37 -45.42
C ILE A 519 9.95 -17.41 -44.55
N ASP A 520 8.60 -17.39 -44.56
CA ASP A 520 7.79 -18.43 -43.93
C ASP A 520 7.89 -19.71 -44.78
N PRO A 521 8.45 -20.80 -44.23
CA PRO A 521 8.63 -22.05 -44.97
C PRO A 521 7.31 -22.68 -45.41
N THR A 522 6.19 -22.31 -44.77
CA THR A 522 4.86 -22.83 -45.09
C THR A 522 4.25 -22.17 -46.33
N THR A 523 4.59 -20.90 -46.58
CA THR A 523 3.96 -20.10 -47.65
C THR A 523 4.93 -19.70 -48.75
N GLY A 524 6.24 -19.81 -48.51
CA GLY A 524 7.30 -19.35 -49.43
C GLY A 524 7.37 -17.83 -49.60
N LYS A 525 6.67 -17.07 -48.74
CA LYS A 525 6.63 -15.60 -48.73
C LYS A 525 7.14 -15.06 -47.40
N ASN A 526 7.38 -13.75 -47.34
CA ASN A 526 7.73 -13.09 -46.08
C ASN A 526 6.65 -13.29 -45.01
N PHE A 527 7.07 -13.36 -43.74
CA PHE A 527 6.13 -13.44 -42.62
C PHE A 527 5.22 -12.20 -42.55
N THR A 528 3.90 -12.44 -42.50
CA THR A 528 2.86 -11.40 -42.36
C THR A 528 1.73 -11.87 -41.44
N GLY A 529 0.94 -10.93 -40.91
CA GLY A 529 -0.24 -11.23 -40.10
C GLY A 529 0.07 -12.13 -38.90
N ASP A 530 -0.78 -13.11 -38.66
CA ASP A 530 -0.66 -14.07 -37.57
C ASP A 530 0.70 -14.79 -37.50
N ARG A 531 1.25 -15.19 -38.64
CA ARG A 531 2.54 -15.89 -38.71
C ARG A 531 3.71 -14.98 -38.34
N LEU A 532 3.60 -13.68 -38.59
CA LEU A 532 4.58 -12.70 -38.13
C LEU A 532 4.63 -12.61 -36.59
N ILE A 533 3.46 -12.64 -35.95
CA ILE A 533 3.34 -12.61 -34.48
C ILE A 533 3.94 -13.87 -33.86
N GLU A 534 3.63 -15.04 -34.41
CA GLU A 534 4.22 -16.31 -33.98
C GLU A 534 5.75 -16.24 -34.09
N ARG A 535 6.27 -15.76 -35.22
CA ARG A 535 7.72 -15.72 -35.45
C ARG A 535 8.45 -14.76 -34.52
N ALA A 536 7.92 -13.55 -34.32
CA ALA A 536 8.50 -12.59 -33.38
C ALA A 536 8.52 -13.14 -31.94
N ALA A 537 7.49 -13.87 -31.53
CA ALA A 537 7.43 -14.52 -30.23
C ALA A 537 8.47 -15.66 -30.08
N GLN A 538 8.69 -16.46 -31.13
CA GLN A 538 9.75 -17.49 -31.14
C GLN A 538 11.13 -16.86 -30.94
N MET A 539 11.40 -15.75 -31.64
CA MET A 539 12.66 -15.02 -31.54
C MET A 539 12.86 -14.38 -30.16
N GLN A 540 11.78 -13.89 -29.54
CA GLN A 540 11.83 -13.41 -28.16
C GLN A 540 12.18 -14.54 -27.18
N PHE A 541 11.63 -15.73 -27.40
CA PHE A 541 11.78 -16.86 -26.48
C PHE A 541 13.16 -17.54 -26.56
N ALA A 542 13.72 -17.66 -27.76
CA ALA A 542 14.91 -18.48 -28.00
C ALA A 542 16.03 -17.75 -28.79
N GLY A 543 15.89 -16.43 -28.98
CA GLY A 543 16.84 -15.59 -29.71
C GLY A 543 16.51 -15.46 -31.20
N THR A 544 17.03 -14.39 -31.80
CA THR A 544 16.75 -14.00 -33.21
C THR A 544 17.20 -15.05 -34.24
N ASN A 545 18.19 -15.87 -33.90
CA ASN A 545 18.74 -16.92 -34.74
C ASN A 545 18.07 -18.28 -34.56
N ILE A 546 17.02 -18.39 -33.73
CA ILE A 546 16.35 -19.67 -33.53
C ILE A 546 15.75 -20.19 -34.84
N VAL A 547 15.93 -21.49 -35.11
CA VAL A 547 15.32 -22.16 -36.25
C VAL A 547 13.80 -21.94 -36.23
N ILE A 548 13.25 -21.58 -37.38
CA ILE A 548 11.81 -21.34 -37.55
C ILE A 548 11.03 -22.60 -37.14
N ASP A 549 10.00 -22.42 -36.31
CA ASP A 549 9.12 -23.50 -35.83
C ASP A 549 9.87 -24.65 -35.12
N SER A 550 11.00 -24.33 -34.49
CA SER A 550 11.82 -25.28 -33.74
C SER A 550 11.02 -26.08 -32.70
N GLN A 551 11.29 -27.38 -32.65
CA GLN A 551 10.75 -28.30 -31.64
C GLN A 551 11.63 -28.36 -30.37
N ALA A 552 12.65 -27.50 -30.26
CA ALA A 552 13.49 -27.43 -29.08
C ALA A 552 12.67 -26.99 -27.86
N ILE A 553 12.92 -27.64 -26.72
CA ILE A 553 12.25 -27.38 -25.44
C ILE A 553 13.20 -26.60 -24.54
N ASN A 554 12.71 -25.57 -23.86
CA ASN A 554 13.46 -24.88 -22.82
C ASN A 554 13.44 -25.73 -21.53
N PRO A 555 14.57 -25.99 -20.86
CA PRO A 555 14.61 -26.79 -19.62
C PRO A 555 13.67 -26.29 -18.50
N SER A 556 13.26 -25.03 -18.57
CA SER A 556 12.44 -24.34 -17.57
C SER A 556 10.94 -24.33 -17.88
N ASP A 557 10.53 -24.65 -19.12
CA ASP A 557 9.15 -24.56 -19.58
C ASP A 557 8.85 -25.74 -20.52
N VAL A 558 7.82 -26.53 -20.22
CA VAL A 558 7.52 -27.85 -20.84
C VAL A 558 6.96 -27.70 -22.28
N LYS A 559 7.41 -26.71 -23.04
CA LYS A 559 6.89 -26.33 -24.35
C LYS A 559 8.00 -26.12 -25.37
N THR A 560 7.69 -26.46 -26.61
CA THR A 560 8.56 -26.18 -27.75
C THR A 560 8.53 -24.69 -28.13
N VAL A 561 9.57 -24.22 -28.81
CA VAL A 561 9.61 -22.85 -29.38
C VAL A 561 8.40 -22.59 -30.29
N LYS A 562 8.01 -23.57 -31.12
CA LYS A 562 6.83 -23.48 -31.98
C LYS A 562 5.54 -23.26 -31.17
N GLU A 563 5.29 -24.09 -30.17
CA GLU A 563 4.09 -24.00 -29.32
C GLU A 563 4.05 -22.68 -28.52
N TYR A 564 5.21 -22.14 -28.14
CA TYR A 564 5.31 -20.82 -27.53
C TYR A 564 4.80 -19.73 -28.48
N GLY A 565 5.25 -19.75 -29.74
CA GLY A 565 4.81 -18.81 -30.77
C GLY A 565 3.30 -18.88 -31.06
N GLU A 566 2.75 -20.09 -31.25
CA GLU A 566 1.32 -20.31 -31.51
C GLU A 566 0.44 -19.81 -30.34
N LYS A 567 0.91 -20.03 -29.11
CA LYS A 567 0.23 -19.54 -27.91
C LYS A 567 0.29 -18.01 -27.81
N ALA A 568 1.42 -17.40 -28.15
CA ALA A 568 1.57 -15.95 -28.17
C ALA A 568 0.62 -15.31 -29.19
N LYS A 569 0.52 -15.86 -30.40
CA LYS A 569 -0.48 -15.44 -31.40
C LYS A 569 -1.90 -15.51 -30.85
N THR A 570 -2.28 -16.64 -30.27
CA THR A 570 -3.65 -16.82 -29.76
C THR A 570 -4.00 -15.75 -28.72
N LYS A 571 -3.05 -15.45 -27.80
CA LYS A 571 -3.21 -14.37 -26.82
C LYS A 571 -3.22 -12.99 -27.44
N TYR A 572 -2.40 -12.76 -28.46
CA TYR A 572 -2.36 -11.51 -29.20
C TYR A 572 -3.71 -11.15 -29.81
N THR A 573 -4.37 -12.12 -30.47
CA THR A 573 -5.72 -11.93 -31.02
C THR A 573 -6.75 -11.64 -29.92
N GLN A 574 -6.66 -12.33 -28.78
CA GLN A 574 -7.53 -12.07 -27.62
C GLN A 574 -7.31 -10.67 -27.04
N ASN A 575 -6.06 -10.21 -26.99
CA ASN A 575 -5.71 -8.89 -26.50
C ASN A 575 -6.26 -7.80 -27.43
N LEU A 576 -6.07 -7.93 -28.75
CA LEU A 576 -6.65 -7.02 -29.74
C LEU A 576 -8.17 -6.87 -29.57
N GLN A 577 -8.88 -7.98 -29.33
CA GLN A 577 -10.32 -7.96 -29.04
C GLN A 577 -10.63 -7.22 -27.72
N SER A 578 -9.92 -7.54 -26.64
CA SER A 578 -10.17 -6.95 -25.33
C SER A 578 -9.83 -5.47 -25.25
N MET A 579 -8.91 -5.01 -26.10
CA MET A 579 -8.45 -3.62 -26.18
C MET A 579 -9.26 -2.79 -27.20
N ASN A 580 -10.25 -3.38 -27.88
CA ASN A 580 -10.99 -2.75 -28.99
C ASN A 580 -10.07 -2.25 -30.13
N CYS A 581 -9.06 -3.05 -30.50
CA CYS A 581 -8.11 -2.74 -31.57
C CYS A 581 -8.43 -3.40 -32.92
N LEU A 582 -9.62 -4.02 -33.05
CA LEU A 582 -10.07 -4.70 -34.27
C LEU A 582 -10.97 -3.83 -35.14
#